data_AF-A0AAD6SXF1-F1
#
_entry.id   AF-A0AAD6SXF1-F1
#
_cell.length_a   1.000
_cell.length_b   1.000
_cell.length_c   1.000
_cell.angle_alpha   90.00
_cell.angle_beta   90.00
_cell.angle_gamma   90.00
#
_symmetry.space_group_name_H-M   'P 1'
#
loop_
_entity.id
_entity.type
_entity.pdbx_description
1 polymer ?
#
loop_
_entity_poly.entity_id
_entity_poly.type
_entity_poly.pdbx_seq_one_letter_code
_entity_poly.pdbx_strand_id
1 'polypeptide(L)'
;MHHTAWTKKASTVPSDRIRPTPQLAVTGGKKGKAKTPVPEAPKSKAVRQLESLKNGLTASYGSAQRDQKGGCFCQAKDHALSTHSPLCRNCGLVLCEINLPQYACPHCSTAILTGTQQDALIARLEAQISETLTQEALLRERAAEEARRAVGAFPTLGNTTPPSRSAPPAVPQTRTVMSLNSKTKKVTVSAFVSTPSPSPSRPVSRAESIDEEPVRVAKPPVEVPFVSAAKQDPLRPWKDLSGGGAVYIP
;
A
#
# COMPACT_ATOMS: atom_id res chain seq x y z
N MET A 1 -50.27 63.92 -16.78
CA MET A 1 -48.95 63.32 -16.51
C MET A 1 -49.17 62.03 -15.74
N HIS A 2 -48.85 60.89 -16.34
CA HIS A 2 -49.16 59.57 -15.80
C HIS A 2 -48.08 59.12 -14.81
N HIS A 3 -48.48 58.79 -13.58
CA HIS A 3 -47.61 58.18 -12.58
C HIS A 3 -47.56 56.67 -12.79
N THR A 4 -46.38 56.12 -13.11
CA THR A 4 -46.15 54.68 -13.18
C THR A 4 -45.78 54.12 -11.80
N ALA A 5 -46.05 52.82 -11.60
CA ALA A 5 -46.03 52.14 -10.31
C ALA A 5 -44.66 52.06 -9.60
N TRP A 6 -43.60 52.66 -10.16
CA TRP A 6 -42.23 52.57 -9.64
C TRP A 6 -41.74 53.84 -8.94
N THR A 7 -42.52 54.91 -8.88
CA THR A 7 -42.09 56.20 -8.30
C THR A 7 -42.52 56.42 -6.85
N LYS A 8 -43.02 55.41 -6.13
CA LYS A 8 -43.33 55.55 -4.70
C LYS A 8 -42.13 55.17 -3.83
N LYS A 9 -41.61 56.17 -3.12
CA LYS A 9 -40.60 56.08 -2.06
C LYS A 9 -41.02 55.09 -0.98
N ALA A 10 -40.54 53.85 -1.07
CA ALA A 10 -40.32 52.89 0.02
C ALA A 10 -39.91 51.52 -0.56
N SER A 11 -38.79 51.45 -1.28
CA SER A 11 -38.20 50.16 -1.65
C SER A 11 -37.26 49.71 -0.53
N THR A 12 -37.77 48.91 0.40
CA THR A 12 -36.93 47.98 1.17
C THR A 12 -36.37 46.97 0.18
N VAL A 13 -35.17 47.25 -0.32
CA VAL A 13 -34.36 46.26 -1.06
C VAL A 13 -34.11 45.12 -0.09
N PRO A 14 -34.59 43.88 -0.34
CA PRO A 14 -34.17 42.74 0.46
C PRO A 14 -32.72 42.48 0.07
N SER A 15 -31.82 43.04 0.87
CA SER A 15 -30.40 42.72 0.81
C SER A 15 -30.28 41.20 0.90
N ASP A 16 -29.69 40.62 -0.14
CA ASP A 16 -29.37 39.21 -0.31
C ASP A 16 -28.30 38.79 0.70
N ARG A 17 -28.65 38.88 1.98
CA ARG A 17 -27.87 38.36 3.10
C ARG A 17 -28.05 36.86 3.11
N ILE A 18 -27.17 36.19 2.39
CA ILE A 18 -26.85 34.78 2.60
C ILE A 18 -26.60 34.61 4.10
N ARG A 19 -27.53 33.95 4.80
CA ARG A 19 -27.31 33.56 6.19
C ARG A 19 -26.14 32.56 6.20
N PRO A 20 -25.06 32.79 6.96
CA PRO A 20 -24.09 31.74 7.21
C PRO A 20 -24.83 30.60 7.92
N THR A 21 -24.72 29.40 7.36
CA THR A 21 -25.21 28.16 7.95
C THR A 21 -24.62 28.02 9.36
N PRO A 22 -25.43 27.87 10.42
CA PRO A 22 -24.88 27.56 11.73
C PRO A 22 -24.25 26.17 11.65
N GLN A 23 -22.92 26.12 11.78
CA GLN A 23 -22.24 24.87 12.09
C GLN A 23 -22.86 24.32 13.36
N LEU A 24 -23.26 23.05 13.31
CA LEU A 24 -23.71 22.29 14.47
C LEU A 24 -22.64 22.38 15.55
N ALA A 25 -22.92 23.18 16.58
CA ALA A 25 -22.19 23.18 17.82
C ALA A 25 -22.40 21.80 18.45
N VAL A 26 -21.36 20.96 18.40
CA VAL A 26 -21.26 19.75 19.21
C VAL A 26 -21.23 20.20 20.67
N THR A 27 -22.36 20.06 21.34
CA THR A 27 -22.43 20.10 22.80
C THR A 27 -21.77 18.84 23.34
N GLY A 28 -20.52 18.96 23.77
CA GLY A 28 -19.77 17.91 24.47
C GLY A 28 -18.96 18.53 25.60
N GLY A 29 -19.31 18.17 26.83
CA GLY A 29 -18.84 18.78 28.06
C GLY A 29 -17.33 18.72 28.30
N LYS A 30 -16.92 19.62 29.19
CA LYS A 30 -15.56 19.84 29.69
C LYS A 30 -15.01 18.61 30.41
N LYS A 31 -13.67 18.48 30.32
CA LYS A 31 -12.72 17.97 31.33
C LYS A 31 -12.13 16.57 31.07
N GLY A 32 -10.96 16.57 30.43
CA GLY A 32 -10.04 15.42 30.37
C GLY A 32 -8.84 15.71 29.49
N LYS A 33 -7.73 16.18 30.08
CA LYS A 33 -6.42 16.30 29.42
C LYS A 33 -5.98 14.90 28.96
N ALA A 34 -6.02 14.65 27.66
CA ALA A 34 -5.17 13.66 27.02
C ALA A 34 -4.66 14.28 25.72
N LYS A 35 -3.35 14.46 25.62
CA LYS A 35 -2.67 14.71 24.35
C LYS A 35 -2.92 13.48 23.48
N THR A 36 -3.97 13.52 22.66
CA THR A 36 -4.07 12.60 21.52
C THR A 36 -2.93 12.98 20.57
N PRO A 37 -2.01 12.06 20.25
CA PRO A 37 -1.05 12.31 19.19
C PRO A 37 -1.86 12.61 17.93
N VAL A 38 -1.52 13.72 17.27
CA VAL A 38 -1.98 14.01 15.92
C VAL A 38 -1.76 12.73 15.11
N PRO A 39 -2.79 12.16 14.45
CA PRO A 39 -2.58 10.98 13.63
C PRO A 39 -1.65 11.39 12.50
N GLU A 40 -0.36 11.09 12.65
CA GLU A 40 0.60 11.19 11.57
C GLU A 40 0.02 10.41 10.39
N ALA A 41 0.04 11.04 9.23
CA ALA A 41 -0.41 10.40 8.01
C ALA A 41 0.27 9.02 7.90
N PRO A 42 -0.48 7.97 7.51
CA PRO A 42 0.02 6.61 7.56
C PRO A 42 1.31 6.52 6.74
N LYS A 43 2.42 6.13 7.39
CA LYS A 43 3.71 5.85 6.74
C LYS A 43 3.51 4.95 5.53
N SER A 44 4.26 5.18 4.46
CA SER A 44 4.18 4.34 3.26
C SER A 44 4.51 2.89 3.56
N LYS A 45 4.05 1.99 2.69
CA LYS A 45 4.34 0.55 2.78
C LYS A 45 5.85 0.29 2.78
N ALA A 46 6.62 1.04 1.99
CA ALA A 46 8.07 0.89 1.88
C ALA A 46 8.77 1.22 3.21
N VAL A 47 8.41 2.34 3.85
CA VAL A 47 8.98 2.72 5.15
C VAL A 47 8.65 1.66 6.21
N ARG A 48 7.41 1.15 6.23
CA ARG A 48 7.02 0.08 7.16
C ARG A 48 7.81 -1.21 6.96
N GLN A 49 8.10 -1.58 5.72
CA GLN A 49 8.92 -2.75 5.41
C GLN A 49 10.36 -2.55 5.90
N LEU A 50 10.98 -1.40 5.63
CA LEU A 50 12.33 -1.09 6.09
C LEU A 50 12.42 -1.03 7.64
N GLU A 51 11.42 -0.43 8.29
CA GLU A 51 11.32 -0.39 9.75
C GLU A 51 11.16 -1.79 10.34
N SER A 52 10.32 -2.63 9.72
CA SER A 52 10.14 -4.03 10.13
C SER A 52 11.46 -4.82 10.05
N LEU A 53 12.20 -4.67 8.96
CA LEU A 53 13.51 -5.31 8.77
C LEU A 53 14.54 -4.81 9.80
N LYS A 54 14.62 -3.49 10.02
CA LYS A 54 15.49 -2.91 11.04
C LYS A 54 15.16 -3.47 12.42
N ASN A 55 13.89 -3.45 12.80
CA ASN A 55 13.44 -3.94 14.10
C ASN A 55 13.74 -5.44 14.26
N GLY A 56 13.58 -6.23 13.19
CA GLY A 56 13.97 -7.65 13.18
C GLY A 56 15.47 -7.86 13.40
N LEU A 57 16.31 -7.05 12.77
CA LEU A 57 17.78 -7.10 12.95
C LEU A 57 18.21 -6.69 14.36
N THR A 58 17.61 -5.63 14.91
CA THR A 58 17.89 -5.20 16.29
C THR A 58 17.42 -6.25 17.31
N ALA A 59 16.25 -6.86 17.10
CA ALA A 59 15.73 -7.90 17.99
C ALA A 59 16.55 -9.20 17.95
N SER A 60 17.14 -9.53 16.80
CA SER A 60 17.98 -10.71 16.61
C SER A 60 19.45 -10.48 16.91
N TYR A 61 19.85 -9.26 17.33
CA TYR A 61 21.24 -8.90 17.54
C TYR A 61 21.96 -9.87 18.47
N GLY A 62 23.07 -10.44 18.00
CA GLY A 62 23.87 -11.40 18.77
C GLY A 62 23.24 -12.79 18.96
N SER A 63 22.04 -13.06 18.42
CA SER A 63 21.39 -14.37 18.51
C SER A 63 21.13 -14.98 17.13
N ALA A 64 21.57 -16.23 16.92
CA ALA A 64 21.33 -16.96 15.69
C ALA A 64 19.96 -17.69 15.76
N GLN A 65 18.86 -16.93 15.77
CA GLN A 65 17.53 -17.54 15.83
C GLN A 65 17.15 -18.16 14.47
N ARG A 66 16.66 -19.40 14.47
CA ARG A 66 16.08 -19.99 13.26
C ARG A 66 14.71 -19.37 12.96
N ASP A 67 14.35 -19.34 11.68
CA ASP A 67 13.00 -19.00 11.25
C ASP A 67 12.02 -20.08 11.73
N GLN A 68 10.92 -19.66 12.38
CA GLN A 68 9.87 -20.53 12.87
C GLN A 68 9.14 -21.26 11.74
N LYS A 69 9.05 -20.63 10.57
CA LYS A 69 8.41 -21.21 9.38
C LYS A 69 9.36 -22.06 8.53
N GLY A 70 10.62 -22.23 8.99
CA GLY A 70 11.69 -22.89 8.25
C GLY A 70 12.23 -22.00 7.11
N GLY A 71 13.46 -22.25 6.64
CA GLY A 71 14.00 -21.49 5.52
C GLY A 71 13.62 -22.04 4.14
N CYS A 72 13.82 -21.22 3.11
CA CYS A 72 13.60 -21.58 1.72
C CYS A 72 14.90 -22.08 1.06
N PHE A 73 14.83 -23.19 0.33
CA PHE A 73 15.97 -23.81 -0.37
C PHE A 73 15.95 -23.64 -1.90
N CYS A 74 15.20 -22.66 -2.41
CA CYS A 74 15.06 -22.41 -3.86
C CYS A 74 16.33 -21.89 -4.55
N GLN A 75 17.39 -21.51 -3.81
CA GLN A 75 18.63 -20.93 -4.36
C GLN A 75 18.39 -19.71 -5.26
N ALA A 76 17.36 -18.91 -4.95
CA ALA A 76 16.91 -17.77 -5.74
C ALA A 76 16.45 -18.10 -7.18
N LYS A 77 15.99 -19.33 -7.42
CA LYS A 77 15.36 -19.72 -8.70
C LYS A 77 13.88 -19.34 -8.76
N ASP A 78 13.15 -19.60 -7.66
CA ASP A 78 11.70 -19.33 -7.59
C ASP A 78 11.39 -17.97 -6.96
N HIS A 79 12.31 -17.45 -6.15
CA HIS A 79 12.18 -16.18 -5.46
C HIS A 79 13.36 -15.28 -5.81
N ALA A 80 13.15 -13.97 -5.78
CA ALA A 80 14.21 -13.02 -6.03
C ALA A 80 15.38 -13.20 -5.03
N LEU A 81 16.58 -12.86 -5.48
CA LEU A 81 17.79 -12.91 -4.68
C LEU A 81 17.68 -11.90 -3.53
N SER A 82 18.08 -12.28 -2.32
CA SER A 82 18.06 -11.36 -1.18
C SER A 82 18.95 -10.14 -1.42
N THR A 83 18.37 -8.95 -1.35
CA THR A 83 19.08 -7.67 -1.54
C THR A 83 20.13 -7.41 -0.46
N HIS A 84 19.91 -7.90 0.77
CA HIS A 84 20.76 -7.59 1.92
C HIS A 84 21.73 -8.71 2.27
N SER A 85 21.39 -9.97 1.97
CA SER A 85 22.21 -11.13 2.28
C SER A 85 22.05 -12.22 1.21
N PRO A 86 22.65 -12.05 0.02
CA PRO A 86 22.45 -12.97 -1.10
C PRO A 86 23.09 -14.35 -0.90
N LEU A 87 24.05 -14.48 0.01
CA LEU A 87 24.81 -15.71 0.24
C LEU A 87 25.17 -15.87 1.72
N CYS A 88 25.06 -17.11 2.23
CA CYS A 88 25.60 -17.47 3.52
C CYS A 88 27.12 -17.60 3.45
N ARG A 89 27.85 -16.79 4.21
CA ARG A 89 29.33 -16.80 4.22
C ARG A 89 29.96 -18.06 4.79
N ASN A 90 29.20 -18.86 5.56
CA ASN A 90 29.71 -20.06 6.20
C ASN A 90 29.59 -21.31 5.31
N CYS A 91 28.43 -21.53 4.68
CA CYS A 91 28.19 -22.73 3.86
C CYS A 91 27.94 -22.46 2.38
N GLY A 92 28.00 -21.20 1.93
CA GLY A 92 27.83 -20.84 0.52
C GLY A 92 26.41 -20.94 -0.04
N LEU A 93 25.39 -21.17 0.81
CA LEU A 93 24.01 -21.25 0.33
C LEU A 93 23.55 -19.89 -0.23
N VAL A 94 23.04 -19.89 -1.47
CA VAL A 94 22.39 -18.73 -2.08
C VAL A 94 21.02 -18.52 -1.43
N LEU A 95 20.77 -17.30 -0.94
CA LEU A 95 19.59 -16.96 -0.16
C LEU A 95 18.67 -16.04 -0.98
N CYS A 96 17.38 -16.41 -1.03
CA CYS A 96 16.35 -15.56 -1.61
C CYS A 96 15.76 -14.59 -0.59
N GLU A 97 14.90 -13.68 -1.04
CA GLU A 97 14.20 -12.66 -0.22
C GLU A 97 13.41 -13.25 0.97
N ILE A 98 12.91 -14.48 0.88
CA ILE A 98 12.24 -15.17 2.00
C ILE A 98 13.20 -15.40 3.18
N ASN A 99 14.47 -15.67 2.88
CA ASN A 99 15.49 -15.91 3.88
C ASN A 99 16.01 -14.56 4.40
N LEU A 100 15.30 -14.01 5.39
CA LEU A 100 15.61 -12.72 5.98
C LEU A 100 16.96 -12.72 6.74
N PRO A 101 17.72 -11.61 6.70
CA PRO A 101 19.04 -11.51 7.33
C PRO A 101 19.03 -11.58 8.86
N GLN A 102 17.86 -11.39 9.48
CA GLN A 102 17.65 -11.52 10.93
C GLN A 102 17.64 -12.97 11.44
N TYR A 103 17.48 -13.96 10.55
CA TYR A 103 17.46 -15.37 10.93
C TYR A 103 18.79 -16.07 10.63
N ALA A 104 19.00 -17.20 11.28
CA ALA A 104 20.13 -18.09 11.01
C ALA A 104 19.96 -18.79 9.64
N CYS A 105 21.08 -19.16 9.03
CA CYS A 105 21.08 -19.88 7.77
C CYS A 105 20.29 -21.21 7.89
N PRO A 106 19.39 -21.55 6.95
CA PRO A 106 18.61 -22.77 7.06
C PRO A 106 19.41 -24.06 6.83
N HIS A 107 20.60 -23.97 6.25
CA HIS A 107 21.48 -25.12 6.01
C HIS A 107 22.42 -25.40 7.19
N CYS A 108 23.25 -24.43 7.58
CA CYS A 108 24.27 -24.60 8.62
C CYS A 108 23.89 -24.02 9.97
N SER A 109 22.75 -23.32 10.08
CA SER A 109 22.27 -22.66 11.31
C SER A 109 23.20 -21.65 11.96
N THR A 110 24.21 -21.18 11.23
CA THR A 110 25.03 -20.05 11.67
C THR A 110 24.32 -18.74 11.35
N ALA A 111 24.61 -17.69 12.13
CA ALA A 111 24.17 -16.34 11.79
C ALA A 111 24.67 -15.97 10.39
N ILE A 112 23.79 -15.38 9.58
CA ILE A 112 24.11 -15.01 8.19
C ILE A 112 25.06 -13.82 8.16
N LEU A 113 24.86 -12.89 9.10
CA LEU A 113 25.63 -11.66 9.25
C LEU A 113 26.47 -11.70 10.54
N THR A 114 27.68 -11.18 10.48
CA THR A 114 28.49 -10.90 11.68
C THR A 114 27.98 -9.63 12.38
N GLY A 115 28.25 -9.44 13.67
CA GLY A 115 27.78 -8.25 14.42
C GLY A 115 28.10 -6.93 13.71
N THR A 116 29.34 -6.76 13.24
CA THR A 116 29.74 -5.57 12.47
C THR A 116 28.99 -5.39 11.16
N GLN A 117 28.58 -6.47 10.49
CA GLN A 117 27.78 -6.42 9.27
C GLN A 117 26.33 -6.11 9.57
N GLN A 118 25.80 -6.61 10.70
CA GLN A 118 24.47 -6.24 11.18
C GLN A 118 24.43 -4.75 11.48
N ASP A 119 25.41 -4.20 12.19
CA ASP A 119 25.50 -2.77 12.49
C ASP A 119 25.58 -1.92 11.22
N ALA A 120 26.43 -2.33 10.25
CA ALA A 120 26.54 -1.64 8.96
C ALA A 120 25.23 -1.71 8.15
N LEU A 121 24.50 -2.83 8.23
CA LEU A 121 23.20 -2.97 7.57
C LEU A 121 22.14 -2.10 8.24
N ILE A 122 22.10 -2.06 9.57
CA ILE A 122 21.19 -1.20 10.33
C ILE A 122 21.43 0.27 9.97
N ALA A 123 22.67 0.73 9.95
CA ALA A 123 23.01 2.10 9.56
C ALA A 123 22.56 2.44 8.13
N ARG A 124 22.70 1.50 7.18
CA ARG A 124 22.20 1.67 5.80
C ARG A 124 20.68 1.75 5.75
N LEU A 125 19.97 0.89 6.50
CA LEU A 125 18.52 0.92 6.57
C LEU A 125 18.02 2.23 7.20
N GLU A 126 18.69 2.74 8.23
CA GLU A 126 18.39 4.04 8.82
C GLU A 126 18.55 5.20 7.83
N ALA A 127 19.64 5.19 7.05
CA ALA A 127 19.84 6.16 5.99
C ALA A 127 18.71 6.09 4.94
N GLN A 128 18.35 4.90 4.47
CA GLN A 128 17.25 4.69 3.52
C GLN A 128 15.88 5.11 4.07
N ILE A 129 15.61 4.83 5.34
CA ILE A 129 14.37 5.28 6.01
C ILE A 129 14.34 6.82 6.06
N SER A 130 15.45 7.46 6.44
CA SER A 130 15.51 8.93 6.47
C SER A 130 15.33 9.53 5.08
N GLU A 131 15.96 8.97 4.06
CA GLU A 131 15.86 9.42 2.68
C GLU A 131 14.42 9.28 2.16
N THR A 132 13.80 8.11 2.33
CA THR A 132 12.42 7.87 1.90
C THR A 132 11.43 8.81 2.61
N LEU A 133 11.61 9.07 3.91
CA LEU A 133 10.80 10.03 4.64
C LEU A 133 10.97 11.47 4.12
N THR A 134 12.19 11.88 3.78
CA THR A 134 12.42 13.21 3.18
C THR A 134 11.77 13.35 1.80
N GLN A 135 11.88 12.31 0.96
CA GLN A 135 11.25 12.28 -0.36
C GLN A 135 9.72 12.34 -0.24
N GLU A 136 9.12 11.58 0.68
CA GLU A 136 7.69 11.64 0.95
C GLU A 136 7.22 13.01 1.44
N ALA A 137 8.00 13.67 2.30
CA ALA A 137 7.69 15.01 2.78
C ALA A 137 7.70 16.03 1.63
N LEU A 138 8.71 15.99 0.76
CA LEU A 138 8.81 16.85 -0.42
C LEU A 138 7.66 16.60 -1.40
N LEU A 139 7.30 15.33 -1.64
CA LEU A 139 6.16 15.00 -2.51
C LEU A 139 4.83 15.49 -1.92
N ARG A 140 4.64 15.40 -0.60
CA ARG A 140 3.45 15.94 0.06
C ARG A 140 3.38 17.46 -0.04
N GLU A 141 4.50 18.15 0.13
CA GLU A 141 4.57 19.61 0.01
C GLU A 141 4.22 20.05 -1.42
N ARG A 142 4.83 19.42 -2.43
CA ARG A 142 4.51 19.69 -3.85
C ARG A 142 3.03 19.44 -4.16
N ALA A 143 2.47 18.32 -3.72
CA ALA A 143 1.06 18.02 -3.93
C ALA A 143 0.14 19.04 -3.23
N ALA A 144 0.52 19.53 -2.04
CA ALA A 144 -0.24 20.57 -1.34
C ALA A 144 -0.16 21.92 -2.06
N GLU A 145 1.00 22.30 -2.60
CA GLU A 145 1.15 23.51 -3.42
C GLU A 145 0.34 23.43 -4.70
N GLU A 146 0.39 22.30 -5.41
CA GLU A 146 -0.39 22.05 -6.62
C GLU A 146 -1.90 22.10 -6.34
N ALA A 147 -2.36 21.51 -5.23
CA ALA A 147 -3.76 21.60 -4.82
C ALA A 147 -4.18 23.05 -4.51
N ARG A 148 -3.33 23.84 -3.84
CA ARG A 148 -3.59 25.27 -3.61
C ARG A 148 -3.66 26.06 -4.92
N ARG A 149 -2.74 25.79 -5.85
CA ARG A 149 -2.74 26.40 -7.18
C ARG A 149 -3.99 26.00 -7.97
N ALA A 150 -4.44 24.75 -7.88
CA ALA A 150 -5.64 24.27 -8.56
C ALA A 150 -6.94 24.87 -8.00
N VAL A 151 -7.04 25.08 -6.68
CA VAL A 151 -8.20 25.73 -6.06
C VAL A 151 -8.23 27.24 -6.37
N GLY A 152 -7.07 27.88 -6.43
CA GLY A 152 -6.95 29.29 -6.84
C GLY A 152 -7.03 29.52 -8.36
N ALA A 153 -6.90 28.46 -9.17
CA ALA A 153 -7.03 28.53 -10.61
C ALA A 153 -8.51 28.64 -11.00
N PHE A 154 -8.87 29.77 -11.59
CA PHE A 154 -10.18 29.91 -12.24
C PHE A 154 -10.30 28.83 -13.33
N PRO A 155 -11.40 28.07 -13.41
CA PRO A 155 -11.59 27.09 -14.47
C PRO A 155 -11.40 27.80 -15.82
N THR A 156 -10.32 27.48 -16.53
CA THR A 156 -10.03 28.12 -17.81
C THR A 156 -11.04 27.62 -18.84
N LEU A 157 -12.07 28.43 -19.08
CA LEU A 157 -12.99 28.28 -20.21
C LEU A 157 -12.24 28.74 -21.47
N GLY A 158 -11.43 27.87 -22.07
CA GLY A 158 -10.68 28.16 -23.28
C GLY A 158 -10.47 26.93 -24.14
N ASN A 159 -11.12 26.92 -25.31
CA ASN A 159 -11.05 25.92 -26.37
C ASN A 159 -9.61 25.45 -26.66
N THR A 160 -9.33 24.15 -26.51
CA THR A 160 -8.75 23.30 -27.56
C THR A 160 -8.62 21.85 -27.07
N THR A 161 -9.26 20.97 -27.85
CA THR A 161 -9.10 19.51 -27.95
C THR A 161 -9.27 18.68 -26.66
N PRO A 162 -10.35 17.87 -26.54
CA PRO A 162 -10.43 16.92 -25.43
C PRO A 162 -9.29 15.89 -25.56
N PRO A 163 -8.50 15.61 -24.50
CA PRO A 163 -7.83 14.32 -24.46
C PRO A 163 -8.93 13.26 -24.47
N SER A 164 -8.79 12.29 -25.38
CA SER A 164 -9.65 11.12 -25.49
C SER A 164 -9.93 10.56 -24.09
N ARG A 165 -11.15 10.80 -23.60
CA ARG A 165 -11.61 10.33 -22.30
C ARG A 165 -11.74 8.82 -22.39
N SER A 166 -10.85 8.09 -21.73
CA SER A 166 -11.24 6.85 -21.08
C SER A 166 -12.43 7.16 -20.16
N ALA A 167 -13.50 6.37 -20.29
CA ALA A 167 -14.80 6.59 -19.68
C ALA A 167 -14.71 6.97 -18.17
N PRO A 168 -15.40 8.03 -17.72
CA PRO A 168 -15.53 8.31 -16.29
C PRO A 168 -16.50 7.29 -15.64
N PRO A 169 -16.29 6.91 -14.36
CA PRO A 169 -17.28 6.15 -13.61
C PRO A 169 -18.59 6.94 -13.50
N ALA A 170 -19.73 6.24 -13.66
CA ALA A 170 -21.06 6.81 -13.62
C ALA A 170 -21.32 7.57 -12.31
N VAL A 171 -21.33 8.90 -12.37
CA VAL A 171 -21.75 9.76 -11.27
C VAL A 171 -23.29 9.73 -11.22
N PRO A 172 -23.92 9.43 -10.06
CA PRO A 172 -25.37 9.40 -9.95
C PRO A 172 -25.94 10.80 -10.23
N GLN A 173 -26.66 10.95 -11.33
CA GLN A 173 -27.33 12.19 -11.68
C GLN A 173 -28.54 12.38 -10.76
N THR A 174 -28.44 13.28 -9.78
CA THR A 174 -29.60 13.72 -8.99
C THR A 174 -30.32 14.82 -9.77
N ARG A 175 -31.51 14.52 -10.31
CA ARG A 175 -32.35 15.53 -10.97
C ARG A 175 -33.22 16.21 -9.92
N THR A 176 -32.94 17.48 -9.67
CA THR A 176 -33.74 18.32 -8.77
C THR A 176 -34.81 19.03 -9.59
N VAL A 177 -36.09 18.72 -9.33
CA VAL A 177 -37.23 19.35 -10.02
C VAL A 177 -37.89 20.35 -9.09
N MET A 178 -37.97 21.60 -9.53
CA MET A 178 -38.71 22.64 -8.82
C MET A 178 -40.10 22.75 -9.45
N SER A 179 -41.13 22.43 -8.66
CA SER A 179 -42.53 22.49 -9.05
C SER A 179 -43.20 23.68 -8.36
N LEU A 180 -43.94 24.48 -9.14
CA LEU A 180 -44.71 25.62 -8.65
C LEU A 180 -46.19 25.26 -8.64
N ASN A 181 -46.80 25.20 -7.46
CA ASN A 181 -48.23 24.93 -7.35
C ASN A 181 -49.02 26.21 -7.66
N SER A 182 -49.78 26.21 -8.76
CA SER A 182 -50.49 27.40 -9.26
C SER A 182 -51.62 27.88 -8.35
N LYS A 183 -52.19 27.02 -7.49
CA LYS A 183 -53.24 27.40 -6.52
C LYS A 183 -52.69 28.00 -5.23
N THR A 184 -51.50 27.57 -4.79
CA THR A 184 -50.92 28.03 -3.51
C THR A 184 -49.69 28.93 -3.68
N LYS A 185 -49.22 29.13 -4.92
CA LYS A 185 -47.99 29.86 -5.29
C LYS A 185 -46.73 29.42 -4.53
N LYS A 186 -46.76 28.23 -3.92
CA LYS A 186 -45.62 27.67 -3.18
C LYS A 186 -44.75 26.87 -4.14
N VAL A 187 -43.45 27.12 -4.06
CA VAL A 187 -42.42 26.36 -4.77
C VAL A 187 -42.08 25.13 -3.94
N THR A 188 -42.19 23.95 -4.51
CA THR A 188 -41.80 22.68 -3.90
C THR A 188 -40.62 22.12 -4.69
N VAL A 189 -39.50 21.89 -4.01
CA VAL A 189 -38.30 21.31 -4.61
C VAL A 189 -38.28 19.82 -4.27
N SER A 190 -38.46 18.96 -5.27
CA SER A 190 -38.36 17.51 -5.12
C SER A 190 -37.08 17.03 -5.79
N ALA A 191 -36.17 16.46 -4.99
CA ALA A 191 -34.97 15.80 -5.47
C ALA A 191 -35.27 14.32 -5.70
N PHE A 192 -35.14 13.86 -6.94
CA PHE A 192 -35.26 12.44 -7.28
C PHE A 192 -33.87 11.86 -7.46
N VAL A 193 -33.50 10.94 -6.57
CA VAL A 193 -32.30 10.12 -6.71
C VAL A 193 -32.73 8.84 -7.41
N SER A 194 -32.42 8.71 -8.69
CA SER A 194 -32.58 7.44 -9.40
C SER A 194 -31.46 6.50 -8.96
N THR A 195 -31.74 5.68 -7.95
CA THR A 195 -30.85 4.58 -7.55
C THR A 195 -30.99 3.43 -8.57
N PRO A 196 -29.96 3.08 -9.34
CA PRO A 196 -29.95 1.79 -10.04
C PRO A 196 -29.97 0.66 -9.01
N SER A 197 -30.76 -0.38 -9.31
CA SER A 197 -30.94 -1.59 -8.51
C SER A 197 -29.61 -2.12 -7.96
N PRO A 198 -29.51 -2.43 -6.64
CA PRO A 198 -28.29 -3.00 -6.08
C PRO A 198 -28.15 -4.45 -6.57
N SER A 199 -27.28 -4.64 -7.56
CA SER A 199 -26.55 -5.90 -7.68
C SER A 199 -25.81 -6.14 -6.36
N PRO A 200 -25.69 -7.39 -5.85
CA PRO A 200 -25.01 -7.67 -4.60
C PRO A 200 -23.49 -7.56 -4.77
N SER A 201 -22.99 -6.35 -5.01
CA SER A 201 -21.57 -6.03 -4.91
C SER A 201 -21.25 -5.85 -3.43
N ARG A 202 -20.68 -6.92 -2.85
CA ARG A 202 -19.95 -6.94 -1.58
C ARG A 202 -19.19 -5.62 -1.34
N PRO A 203 -19.15 -5.12 -0.09
CA PRO A 203 -18.36 -3.94 0.23
C PRO A 203 -16.86 -4.23 0.05
N VAL A 204 -16.24 -3.54 -0.90
CA VAL A 204 -14.79 -3.42 -1.08
C VAL A 204 -14.23 -2.50 0.01
N SER A 205 -14.35 -2.92 1.26
CA SER A 205 -13.74 -2.21 2.40
C SER A 205 -13.20 -3.17 3.45
N ARG A 206 -12.89 -4.40 3.02
CA ARG A 206 -12.11 -5.39 3.78
C ARG A 206 -11.46 -6.40 2.84
N ALA A 207 -10.82 -5.90 1.78
CA ALA A 207 -9.69 -6.65 1.25
C ALA A 207 -8.53 -6.34 2.19
N GLU A 208 -8.49 -7.05 3.32
CA GLU A 208 -7.18 -7.44 3.85
C GLU A 208 -6.51 -8.09 2.64
N SER A 209 -5.53 -7.40 2.06
CA SER A 209 -4.59 -8.03 1.16
C SER A 209 -3.99 -9.13 2.00
N ILE A 210 -4.56 -10.33 1.89
CA ILE A 210 -3.90 -11.56 2.24
C ILE A 210 -2.74 -11.56 1.26
N ASP A 211 -1.64 -10.93 1.67
CA ASP A 211 -0.36 -11.06 1.00
C ASP A 211 -0.10 -12.57 1.07
N GLU A 212 -0.37 -13.25 -0.06
CA GLU A 212 -0.18 -14.68 -0.18
C GLU A 212 1.24 -14.98 0.26
N GLU A 213 1.38 -15.69 1.38
CA GLU A 213 2.68 -15.98 1.92
C GLU A 213 3.46 -16.78 0.87
N PRO A 214 4.64 -16.30 0.44
CA PRO A 214 5.33 -16.89 -0.69
C PRO A 214 5.70 -18.35 -0.37
N VAL A 215 5.41 -19.24 -1.32
CA VAL A 215 5.54 -20.69 -1.14
C VAL A 215 7.00 -21.06 -0.89
N ARG A 216 7.28 -21.66 0.26
CA ARG A 216 8.65 -22.03 0.63
C ARG A 216 9.03 -23.37 0.02
N VAL A 217 10.17 -23.42 -0.66
CA VAL A 217 10.73 -24.67 -1.17
C VAL A 217 11.37 -25.45 -0.04
N ALA A 218 10.90 -26.68 0.17
CA ALA A 218 11.38 -27.59 1.21
C ALA A 218 12.87 -27.94 1.03
N LYS A 219 13.49 -28.37 2.13
CA LYS A 219 14.89 -28.83 2.11
C LYS A 219 15.03 -30.02 1.15
N PRO A 220 16.05 -30.02 0.27
CA PRO A 220 16.32 -31.19 -0.56
C PRO A 220 16.61 -32.43 0.32
N PRO A 221 16.19 -33.62 -0.11
CA PRO A 221 16.44 -34.86 0.63
C PRO A 221 17.95 -35.09 0.78
N VAL A 222 18.35 -35.49 1.99
CA VAL A 222 19.78 -35.69 2.35
C VAL A 222 20.35 -36.94 1.67
N GLU A 223 19.50 -37.95 1.47
CA GLU A 223 19.87 -39.21 0.85
C GLU A 223 19.34 -39.23 -0.56
N VAL A 224 20.24 -39.20 -1.53
CA VAL A 224 19.88 -39.47 -2.92
C VAL A 224 19.97 -40.98 -3.12
N PRO A 225 18.85 -41.66 -3.39
CA PRO A 225 18.79 -43.13 -3.36
C PRO A 225 19.77 -43.80 -4.32
N PHE A 226 20.24 -43.11 -5.36
CA PHE A 226 21.24 -43.61 -6.29
C PHE A 226 22.66 -43.72 -5.68
N VAL A 227 22.98 -42.94 -4.64
CA VAL A 227 24.31 -42.96 -3.97
C VAL A 227 24.34 -44.03 -2.88
N SER A 228 23.25 -44.23 -2.15
CA SER A 228 23.20 -45.15 -1.02
C SER A 228 22.94 -46.61 -1.42
N ALA A 229 22.23 -46.85 -2.53
CA ALA A 229 21.84 -48.20 -2.95
C ALA A 229 22.94 -49.00 -3.67
N ALA A 230 23.95 -48.33 -4.24
CA ALA A 230 25.00 -49.01 -4.99
C ALA A 230 26.35 -48.81 -4.30
N LYS A 231 26.84 -49.85 -3.59
CA LYS A 231 28.28 -50.01 -3.37
C LYS A 231 28.92 -49.89 -4.76
N GLN A 232 29.74 -48.86 -4.97
CA GLN A 232 30.40 -48.61 -6.25
C GLN A 232 31.09 -49.91 -6.68
N ASP A 233 30.68 -50.42 -7.83
CA ASP A 233 31.20 -51.68 -8.35
C ASP A 233 32.67 -51.45 -8.74
N PRO A 234 33.65 -52.11 -8.08
CA PRO A 234 35.08 -51.87 -8.34
C PRO A 234 35.47 -52.23 -9.79
N LEU A 235 34.67 -53.05 -10.48
CA LEU A 235 34.89 -53.42 -11.87
C LEU A 235 34.34 -52.39 -12.87
N ARG A 236 33.47 -51.48 -12.42
CA ARG A 236 32.92 -50.41 -13.27
C ARG A 236 32.78 -49.12 -12.45
N PRO A 237 33.90 -48.45 -12.13
CA PRO A 237 33.90 -47.23 -11.32
C PRO A 237 33.14 -46.06 -11.98
N TRP A 238 32.99 -46.08 -13.31
CA TRP A 238 32.26 -45.10 -14.10
C TRP A 238 30.85 -45.55 -14.49
N LYS A 239 30.19 -46.37 -13.65
CA LYS A 239 28.81 -46.76 -13.90
C LYS A 239 27.91 -45.55 -13.69
N ASP A 240 27.23 -45.10 -14.74
CA ASP A 240 26.21 -44.07 -14.65
C ASP A 240 25.10 -44.53 -13.68
N LEU A 241 25.04 -43.89 -12.51
CA LEU A 241 24.04 -44.15 -11.47
C LEU A 241 22.72 -43.41 -11.72
N SER A 242 22.61 -42.67 -12.83
CA SER A 242 21.40 -42.00 -13.30
C SER A 242 20.43 -43.01 -13.92
N GLY A 243 19.95 -43.97 -13.12
CA GLY A 243 18.99 -45.01 -13.53
C GLY A 243 17.58 -44.52 -13.92
N GLY A 244 17.39 -43.21 -14.10
CA GLY A 244 16.25 -42.62 -14.79
C GLY A 244 16.81 -41.57 -15.72
N GLY A 245 16.82 -41.87 -17.04
CA GLY A 245 17.36 -40.96 -18.05
C GLY A 245 16.77 -39.57 -17.88
N ALA A 246 17.63 -38.56 -17.76
CA ALA A 246 17.20 -37.18 -17.76
C ALA A 246 16.52 -36.91 -19.12
N VAL A 247 15.18 -36.85 -19.13
CA VAL A 247 14.42 -36.42 -20.30
C VAL A 247 14.57 -34.91 -20.38
N TYR A 248 15.31 -34.45 -21.37
CA TYR A 248 15.38 -33.03 -21.71
C TYR A 248 13.98 -32.58 -22.14
N ILE A 249 13.38 -31.64 -21.40
CA ILE A 249 12.14 -30.97 -21.81
C ILE A 249 12.58 -29.69 -22.54
N PRO A 250 12.37 -29.59 -23.87
CA PRO A 250 12.70 -28.41 -24.65
C PRO A 250 11.77 -27.22 -24.33
#